data_AF-A0A086T0A5-F1
#
_entry.id   AF-A0A086T0A5-F1
#
_cell.length_a   1.000
_cell.length_b   1.000
_cell.length_c   1.000
_cell.angle_alpha   90.00
_cell.angle_beta   90.00
_cell.angle_gamma   90.00
#
_symmetry.space_group_name_H-M   'P 1'
#
loop_
_entity.id
_entity.type
_entity.pdbx_description
1 polymer ?
#
loop_
_entity_poly.entity_id
_entity_poly.type
_entity_poly.pdbx_seq_one_letter_code
_entity_poly.pdbx_strand_id
1 'polypeptide(L)'
;MEEKGCIKFDDPSGGAPVTDPETSDKDERGAGNAPGKNPSLVGAKLCQDSTYLIIAPSNTAGGSTGRPSRDIFLSRLDDWKPTTTSIHPYRIPLDTSCHVYVPLGVLPGKKFVFLDRDLWLCVLPLTGSATACSATEPYQRYYFIPRDWVGTSSLESCVLTADGTLFWPKDDRVIRIKCNLDFARPVVGL
;
A
#
# COMPACT_ATOMS: atom_id res chain seq x y z
N MET A 1 -6.92 -13.57 -23.42
CA MET A 1 -5.67 -12.80 -23.48
C MET A 1 -6.07 -11.36 -23.31
N GLU A 2 -6.05 -10.84 -22.09
CA GLU A 2 -6.36 -9.43 -21.82
C GLU A 2 -5.04 -8.72 -21.53
N GLU A 3 -4.73 -7.72 -22.36
CA GLU A 3 -3.55 -6.88 -22.21
C GLU A 3 -3.67 -6.00 -20.97
N LYS A 4 -2.66 -6.07 -20.10
CA LYS A 4 -2.46 -5.09 -19.03
C LYS A 4 -1.89 -3.81 -19.65
N GLY A 5 -2.77 -2.84 -19.91
CA GLY A 5 -2.37 -1.49 -20.28
C GLY A 5 -1.58 -0.84 -19.14
N CYS A 6 -0.28 -0.62 -19.37
CA CYS A 6 0.56 0.20 -18.50
C CYS A 6 0.55 1.62 -19.06
N ILE A 7 0.01 2.57 -18.30
CA ILE A 7 0.03 4.00 -18.66
C ILE A 7 1.48 4.49 -18.50
N LYS A 8 2.14 4.81 -19.61
CA LYS A 8 3.41 5.54 -19.62
C LYS A 8 3.11 7.04 -19.68
N PHE A 9 3.78 7.81 -18.84
CA PHE A 9 3.83 9.27 -18.96
C PHE A 9 5.07 9.61 -19.79
N ASP A 10 4.86 10.24 -20.93
CA ASP A 10 5.94 10.81 -21.74
C ASP A 10 6.46 12.09 -21.08
N ASP A 11 7.79 12.18 -20.97
CA ASP A 11 8.49 13.37 -20.51
C ASP A 11 8.75 14.28 -21.73
N PRO A 12 8.21 15.51 -21.80
CA PRO A 12 8.44 16.38 -22.94
C PRO A 12 9.61 17.31 -22.65
N SER A 13 10.78 17.02 -23.20
CA SER A 13 11.60 18.03 -23.87
C SER A 13 12.81 17.42 -24.57
N GLY A 14 12.89 17.63 -25.88
CA GLY A 14 14.04 17.33 -26.71
C GLY A 14 14.76 18.59 -27.20
N GLY A 15 16.07 18.44 -27.42
CA GLY A 15 16.92 19.18 -28.38
C GLY A 15 17.54 20.49 -27.88
N ALA A 16 18.82 20.55 -27.45
CA ALA A 16 20.11 20.53 -28.19
C ALA A 16 20.73 21.97 -28.29
N PRO A 17 21.99 22.19 -28.75
CA PRO A 17 23.26 21.98 -28.02
C PRO A 17 24.27 23.18 -28.06
N VAL A 18 25.42 23.01 -27.36
CA VAL A 18 26.77 23.64 -27.50
C VAL A 18 27.02 25.08 -26.97
N THR A 19 27.97 25.24 -26.01
CA THR A 19 29.32 25.87 -26.13
C THR A 19 29.92 26.20 -24.74
N ASP A 20 31.10 25.66 -24.43
CA ASP A 20 32.10 26.16 -23.45
C ASP A 20 32.88 27.37 -24.06
N PRO A 21 33.66 28.22 -23.33
CA PRO A 21 34.41 27.94 -22.10
C PRO A 21 34.56 29.06 -21.02
N GLU A 22 35.17 28.68 -19.89
CA GLU A 22 35.97 29.42 -18.88
C GLU A 22 35.42 30.70 -18.19
N THR A 23 35.32 30.67 -16.85
CA THR A 23 36.26 31.37 -15.91
C THR A 23 35.81 31.32 -14.43
N SER A 24 36.80 31.00 -13.57
CA SER A 24 37.12 31.59 -12.25
C SER A 24 36.17 31.55 -11.04
N ASP A 25 36.76 31.08 -9.94
CA ASP A 25 36.40 31.13 -8.52
C ASP A 25 35.52 32.30 -8.02
N LYS A 26 34.59 31.99 -7.10
CA LYS A 26 34.49 32.61 -5.76
C LYS A 26 33.39 31.98 -4.88
N ASP A 27 33.75 31.78 -3.62
CA ASP A 27 32.90 31.49 -2.46
C ASP A 27 31.65 32.39 -2.38
N GLU A 28 30.53 31.85 -1.90
CA GLU A 28 29.96 32.20 -0.58
C GLU A 28 28.58 31.58 -0.34
N ARG A 29 28.32 31.35 0.95
CA ARG A 29 27.17 30.65 1.52
C ARG A 29 25.85 31.35 1.20
N GLY A 30 24.94 30.64 0.54
CA GLY A 30 23.52 30.98 0.48
C GLY A 30 22.69 29.74 0.82
N ALA A 31 22.12 29.70 2.02
CA ALA A 31 21.16 28.68 2.44
C ALA A 31 19.87 28.82 1.63
N GLY A 32 19.83 28.18 0.45
CA GLY A 32 18.62 27.99 -0.33
C GLY A 32 17.74 26.96 0.34
N ASN A 33 16.59 27.41 0.86
CA ASN A 33 15.53 26.56 1.38
C ASN A 33 15.07 25.64 0.24
N ALA A 34 15.48 24.36 0.26
CA ALA A 34 15.09 23.41 -0.77
C ALA A 34 13.56 23.24 -0.74
N PRO A 35 12.88 23.27 -1.89
CA PRO A 35 11.45 23.01 -1.95
C PRO A 35 11.19 21.64 -1.34
N GLY A 36 10.28 21.58 -0.38
CA GLY A 36 9.91 20.35 0.32
C GLY A 36 9.67 19.26 -0.71
N LYS A 37 10.45 18.17 -0.62
CA LYS A 37 10.27 17.00 -1.47
C LYS A 37 8.83 16.54 -1.31
N ASN A 38 8.00 16.79 -2.32
CA ASN A 38 6.67 16.21 -2.39
C ASN A 38 6.86 14.68 -2.26
N PRO A 39 6.11 14.01 -1.37
CA PRO A 39 6.19 12.56 -1.28
C PRO A 39 5.82 11.99 -2.66
N SER A 40 6.79 11.36 -3.32
CA SER A 40 6.54 10.66 -4.57
C SER A 40 5.52 9.56 -4.28
N LEU A 41 4.32 9.67 -4.88
CA LEU A 41 3.34 8.60 -4.93
C LEU A 41 3.97 7.43 -5.71
N VAL A 42 4.18 6.29 -5.06
CA VAL A 42 4.92 5.17 -5.67
C VAL A 42 4.15 3.86 -5.65
N GLY A 43 2.89 3.87 -5.25
CA GLY A 43 2.04 2.71 -5.45
C GLY A 43 0.58 3.07 -5.29
N ALA A 44 -0.18 2.89 -6.37
CA ALA A 44 -1.63 2.86 -6.35
C ALA A 44 -2.07 1.51 -6.90
N LYS A 45 -2.85 0.75 -6.12
CA LYS A 45 -3.39 -0.55 -6.53
C LYS A 45 -4.91 -0.48 -6.50
N LEU A 46 -5.55 -0.81 -7.62
CA LEU A 46 -6.98 -1.03 -7.66
C LEU A 46 -7.30 -2.39 -7.02
N CYS A 47 -8.24 -2.42 -6.09
CA CYS A 47 -8.72 -3.64 -5.47
C CYS A 47 -9.42 -4.54 -6.50
N GLN A 48 -9.48 -5.83 -6.20
CA GLN A 48 -10.02 -6.88 -7.04
C GLN A 48 -11.51 -6.70 -7.42
N ASP A 49 -12.24 -5.85 -6.70
CA ASP A 49 -13.64 -5.51 -6.98
C ASP A 49 -13.81 -4.15 -7.70
N SER A 50 -12.71 -3.47 -8.03
CA SER A 50 -12.69 -2.10 -8.60
C SER A 50 -13.37 -1.03 -7.76
N THR A 51 -13.68 -1.30 -6.48
CA THR A 51 -14.39 -0.36 -5.60
C THR A 51 -13.41 0.55 -4.85
N TYR A 52 -12.22 0.04 -4.54
CA TYR A 52 -11.23 0.74 -3.72
C TYR A 52 -9.89 0.88 -4.43
N LEU A 53 -9.25 2.02 -4.22
CA LEU A 53 -7.84 2.25 -4.54
C LEU A 53 -7.03 2.26 -3.25
N ILE A 54 -6.01 1.42 -3.17
CA ILE A 54 -5.02 1.40 -2.10
C ILE A 54 -3.85 2.26 -2.53
N ILE A 55 -3.53 3.27 -1.73
CA ILE A 55 -2.41 4.18 -1.97
C ILE A 55 -1.39 3.98 -0.85
N ALA A 56 -0.18 3.60 -1.24
CA ALA A 56 0.96 3.46 -0.34
C ALA A 56 2.13 4.31 -0.89
N PRO A 57 2.53 5.40 -0.22
CA PRO A 57 3.70 6.18 -0.60
C PRO A 57 4.98 5.34 -0.41
N SER A 58 5.95 5.50 -1.32
CA SER A 58 7.25 4.87 -1.09
C SER A 58 8.10 5.71 -0.14
N ASN A 59 9.00 5.01 0.53
CA ASN A 59 10.12 5.64 1.18
C ASN A 59 11.26 5.78 0.16
N THR A 60 11.46 6.98 -0.37
CA THR A 60 12.81 7.34 -0.84
C THR A 60 13.66 7.54 0.41
N ALA A 61 14.49 6.56 0.72
CA ALA A 61 15.35 6.58 1.89
C ALA A 61 16.32 7.76 1.83
N GLY A 62 16.00 8.83 2.57
CA GLY A 62 16.93 9.87 2.98
C GLY A 62 17.24 9.71 4.47
N GLY A 63 18.25 8.91 4.80
CA GLY A 63 19.13 9.14 5.94
C GLY A 63 18.59 9.22 7.37
N SER A 64 17.42 8.68 7.72
CA SER A 64 17.01 8.58 9.13
C SER A 64 16.84 7.14 9.59
N THR A 65 17.44 6.83 10.73
CA THR A 65 17.42 5.54 11.45
C THR A 65 16.06 5.18 12.06
N GLY A 66 15.02 5.97 11.76
CA GLY A 66 13.66 5.77 12.23
C GLY A 66 12.93 4.71 11.41
N ARG A 67 12.21 3.82 12.10
CA ARG A 67 11.32 2.81 11.50
C ARG A 67 10.39 3.54 10.52
N PRO A 68 10.41 3.22 9.21
CA PRO A 68 9.58 3.94 8.26
C PRO A 68 8.12 3.53 8.47
N SER A 69 7.39 4.36 9.21
CA SER A 69 5.94 4.23 9.29
C SER A 69 5.36 4.67 7.97
N ARG A 70 4.70 3.75 7.26
CA ARG A 70 4.11 4.02 5.95
C ARG A 70 2.64 4.30 6.16
N ASP A 71 2.22 5.54 5.89
CA ASP A 71 0.79 5.84 5.82
C ASP A 71 0.16 5.05 4.67
N ILE A 72 -0.98 4.41 4.93
CA ILE A 72 -1.76 3.72 3.90
C ILE A 72 -3.12 4.41 3.82
N PHE A 73 -3.53 4.73 2.60
CA PHE A 73 -4.79 5.39 2.32
C PHE A 73 -5.66 4.49 1.44
N LEU A 74 -6.94 4.44 1.76
CA LEU A 74 -7.96 3.73 1.00
C LEU A 74 -8.98 4.75 0.48
N SER A 75 -9.09 4.88 -0.83
CA SER A 75 -10.10 5.73 -1.47
C SER A 75 -11.15 4.85 -2.14
N ARG A 76 -12.43 5.17 -1.97
CA ARG A 76 -13.47 4.54 -2.78
C ARG A 76 -13.55 5.22 -4.13
N LEU A 77 -13.70 4.44 -5.19
CA LEU A 77 -13.78 4.95 -6.54
C LEU A 77 -15.14 5.62 -6.80
N ASP A 78 -16.21 5.16 -6.15
CA ASP A 78 -17.55 5.77 -6.25
C ASP A 78 -17.61 7.21 -5.72
N ASP A 79 -16.68 7.59 -4.84
CA ASP A 79 -16.58 8.94 -4.29
C ASP A 79 -16.00 9.92 -5.33
N TRP A 80 -15.36 9.39 -6.38
CA TRP A 80 -14.87 10.17 -7.51
C TRP A 80 -16.01 10.49 -8.47
N LYS A 81 -16.52 11.73 -8.40
CA LYS A 81 -17.41 12.30 -9.41
C LYS A 81 -16.68 13.47 -10.09
N PRO A 82 -17.01 13.81 -11.35
CA PRO A 82 -16.41 14.95 -12.03
C PRO A 82 -16.56 16.28 -11.29
N THR A 83 -17.57 16.39 -10.42
CA THR A 83 -17.85 17.56 -9.58
C THR A 83 -17.24 17.48 -8.18
N THR A 84 -16.56 16.38 -7.83
CA THR A 84 -15.96 16.21 -6.50
C THR A 84 -14.72 17.09 -6.37
N THR A 85 -14.80 18.12 -5.53
CA THR A 85 -13.68 19.04 -5.24
C THR A 85 -12.75 18.53 -4.13
N SER A 86 -13.19 17.54 -3.35
CA SER A 86 -12.41 16.95 -2.25
C SER A 86 -12.75 15.47 -2.07
N ILE A 87 -11.72 14.62 -2.04
CA ILE A 87 -11.84 13.20 -1.72
C ILE A 87 -11.20 12.99 -0.36
N HIS A 88 -11.92 12.34 0.55
CA HIS A 88 -11.42 12.03 1.89
C HIS A 88 -11.07 10.54 1.96
N PRO A 89 -9.82 10.16 1.67
CA PRO A 89 -9.40 8.78 1.81
C PRO A 89 -9.52 8.34 3.27
N TYR A 90 -9.89 7.08 3.48
CA TYR A 90 -9.75 6.44 4.78
C TYR A 90 -8.27 6.18 5.05
N ARG A 91 -7.73 6.80 6.09
CA ARG A 91 -6.35 6.56 6.53
C ARG A 91 -6.33 5.36 7.47
N ILE A 92 -5.53 4.35 7.15
CA ILE A 92 -5.26 3.23 8.05
C ILE A 92 -4.57 3.78 9.32
N PRO A 93 -5.03 3.44 10.53
CA PRO A 93 -4.39 3.86 11.77
C PRO A 93 -2.89 3.53 11.79
N LEU A 94 -2.09 4.42 12.37
CA LEU A 94 -0.63 4.30 12.33
C LEU A 94 -0.14 2.97 12.92
N ASP A 95 -0.73 2.59 14.06
CA ASP A 95 -0.45 1.34 14.76
C ASP A 95 -0.63 0.15 13.83
N THR A 96 -1.74 0.08 13.08
CA THR A 96 -1.95 -0.99 12.09
C THR A 96 -1.03 -0.87 10.89
N SER A 97 -0.87 0.34 10.34
CA SER A 97 -0.08 0.59 9.14
C SER A 97 1.38 0.15 9.30
N CYS A 98 1.93 0.23 10.51
CA CYS A 98 3.28 -0.18 10.80
C CYS A 98 3.46 -1.71 10.70
N HIS A 99 2.38 -2.49 10.87
CA HIS A 99 2.38 -3.95 10.71
C HIS A 99 2.13 -4.39 9.27
N VAL A 100 1.51 -3.56 8.43
CA VAL A 100 1.22 -3.92 7.03
C VAL A 100 2.51 -4.12 6.25
N TYR A 101 2.71 -5.35 5.76
CA TYR A 101 3.81 -5.70 4.88
C TYR A 101 3.39 -5.69 3.41
N VAL A 102 2.32 -6.41 3.05
CA VAL A 102 1.77 -6.43 1.69
C VAL A 102 0.28 -6.11 1.73
N PRO A 103 -0.17 -4.96 1.20
CA PRO A 103 -1.59 -4.69 1.03
C PRO A 103 -2.17 -5.57 -0.08
N LEU A 104 -3.16 -6.40 0.25
CA LEU A 104 -3.72 -7.37 -0.69
C LEU A 104 -4.95 -6.83 -1.40
N GLY A 105 -5.88 -6.25 -0.65
CA GLY A 105 -7.15 -5.75 -1.20
C GLY A 105 -8.14 -5.30 -0.14
N VAL A 106 -9.32 -4.90 -0.58
CA VAL A 106 -10.50 -4.65 0.28
C VAL A 106 -11.60 -5.59 -0.16
N LEU A 107 -12.10 -6.42 0.74
CA LEU A 107 -13.20 -7.35 0.49
C LEU A 107 -14.57 -6.69 0.77
N PRO A 108 -15.68 -7.27 0.26
CA PRO A 108 -17.03 -6.87 0.63
C PRO A 108 -17.20 -6.78 2.16
N GLY A 109 -18.07 -5.87 2.61
CA GLY A 109 -18.18 -5.53 4.03
C GLY A 109 -17.08 -4.60 4.54
N LYS A 110 -16.34 -3.93 3.64
CA LYS A 110 -15.26 -2.98 3.95
C LYS A 110 -14.17 -3.60 4.83
N LYS A 111 -13.62 -4.73 4.39
CA LYS A 111 -12.58 -5.47 5.10
C LYS A 111 -11.25 -5.30 4.39
N PHE A 112 -10.33 -4.54 4.96
CA PHE A 112 -8.98 -4.40 4.41
C PHE A 112 -8.14 -5.63 4.76
N VAL A 113 -7.57 -6.25 3.73
CA VAL A 113 -6.81 -7.50 3.85
C VAL A 113 -5.35 -7.24 3.47
N PHE A 114 -4.44 -7.73 4.29
CA PHE A 114 -3.01 -7.56 4.11
C PHE A 114 -2.22 -8.72 4.69
N LEU A 115 -0.97 -8.86 4.28
CA LEU A 115 0.02 -9.63 5.04
C LEU A 115 0.72 -8.72 6.02
N ASP A 116 0.86 -9.15 7.27
CA ASP A 116 1.73 -8.46 8.22
C ASP A 116 3.21 -8.87 8.04
N ARG A 117 4.10 -8.26 8.83
CA ARG A 117 5.55 -8.54 8.78
C ARG A 117 5.93 -9.93 9.23
N ASP A 118 5.04 -10.60 9.97
CA ASP A 118 5.19 -11.98 10.39
C ASP A 118 4.47 -12.94 9.42
N LEU A 119 4.07 -12.45 8.24
CA LEU A 119 3.45 -13.23 7.15
C LEU A 119 2.09 -13.82 7.52
N TRP A 120 1.38 -13.23 8.47
CA TRP A 120 -0.01 -13.57 8.72
C TRP A 120 -0.91 -12.85 7.72
N LEU A 121 -1.87 -13.59 7.17
CA LEU A 121 -3.03 -13.05 6.49
C LEU A 121 -3.95 -12.40 7.51
N CYS A 122 -4.02 -11.09 7.44
CA CYS A 122 -4.71 -10.22 8.38
C CYS A 122 -5.92 -9.56 7.75
N VAL A 123 -6.96 -9.32 8.57
CA VAL A 123 -8.13 -8.55 8.20
C VAL A 123 -8.35 -7.42 9.19
N LEU A 124 -8.45 -6.20 8.69
CA LEU A 124 -8.86 -5.00 9.40
C LEU A 124 -10.26 -4.59 8.92
N PRO A 125 -11.29 -4.66 9.78
CA PRO A 125 -12.58 -4.06 9.49
C PRO A 125 -12.46 -2.53 9.39
N LEU A 126 -12.98 -1.95 8.31
CA LEU A 126 -13.02 -0.49 8.10
C LEU A 126 -14.32 0.14 8.63
N THR A 127 -15.24 -0.67 9.16
CA THR A 127 -16.52 -0.26 9.74
C THR A 127 -16.36 0.02 11.23
N GLY A 128 -15.88 1.21 11.61
CA GLY A 128 -15.92 1.65 13.01
C GLY A 128 -14.92 2.75 13.34
N SER A 129 -15.37 3.74 14.10
CA SER A 129 -14.53 4.76 14.73
C SER A 129 -13.41 4.08 15.52
N ALA A 130 -12.19 4.59 15.42
CA ALA A 130 -11.01 4.17 16.17
C ALA A 130 -11.12 4.53 17.67
N THR A 131 -12.28 4.27 18.28
CA THR A 131 -12.60 4.55 19.68
C THR A 131 -13.26 3.31 20.27
N ALA A 132 -12.45 2.28 20.48
CA ALA A 132 -12.69 1.28 21.51
C ALA A 132 -11.33 0.76 21.97
N CYS A 133 -10.83 1.39 23.04
CA CYS A 133 -9.77 0.85 23.87
C CYS A 133 -10.10 -0.60 24.20
N SER A 134 -9.31 -1.55 23.72
CA SER A 134 -9.09 -2.81 24.40
C SER A 134 -7.73 -3.33 23.95
N ALA A 135 -7.04 -4.07 24.82
CA ALA A 135 -5.64 -4.50 24.68
C ALA A 135 -5.36 -5.49 23.53
N THR A 136 -6.21 -5.51 22.50
CA THR A 136 -6.18 -6.47 21.37
C THR A 136 -5.81 -5.73 20.09
N GLU A 137 -5.02 -6.37 19.22
CA GLU A 137 -4.69 -5.80 17.92
C GLU A 137 -5.98 -5.42 17.15
N PRO A 138 -6.00 -4.27 16.45
CA PRO A 138 -7.20 -3.78 15.76
C PRO A 138 -7.58 -4.61 14.52
N TYR A 139 -6.76 -5.62 14.20
CA TYR A 139 -6.93 -6.52 13.07
C TYR A 139 -6.81 -7.97 13.55
N GLN A 140 -7.38 -8.89 12.78
CA GLN A 140 -7.37 -10.31 13.11
C GLN A 140 -6.50 -11.11 12.13
N ARG A 141 -5.69 -12.02 12.66
CA ARG A 141 -4.86 -12.99 11.92
C ARG A 141 -5.63 -14.27 11.63
N TYR A 142 -5.56 -14.77 10.39
CA TYR A 142 -6.31 -15.95 9.94
C TYR A 142 -5.42 -17.12 9.52
N TYR A 143 -4.37 -16.85 8.75
CA TYR A 143 -3.49 -17.88 8.22
C TYR A 143 -2.05 -17.40 8.17
N PHE A 144 -1.11 -18.24 8.57
CA PHE A 144 0.32 -17.93 8.52
C PHE A 144 0.92 -18.50 7.24
N ILE A 145 1.54 -17.65 6.41
CA ILE A 145 2.29 -18.10 5.23
C ILE A 145 3.67 -18.60 5.70
N PRO A 146 4.02 -19.88 5.46
CA PRO A 146 5.33 -20.39 5.82
C PRO A 146 6.47 -19.59 5.15
N ARG A 147 7.51 -19.28 5.92
CA ARG A 147 8.65 -18.46 5.44
C ARG A 147 9.36 -19.09 4.23
N ASP A 148 9.40 -20.41 4.16
CA ASP A 148 9.95 -21.17 3.03
C ASP A 148 9.10 -21.07 1.75
N TRP A 149 7.89 -20.52 1.82
CA TRP A 149 7.05 -20.26 0.63
C TRP A 149 7.26 -18.86 0.06
N VAL A 150 7.97 -17.99 0.79
CA VAL A 150 8.13 -16.58 0.43
C VAL A 150 9.33 -16.42 -0.48
N GLY A 151 9.07 -16.09 -1.75
CA GLY A 151 10.06 -15.58 -2.70
C GLY A 151 9.73 -14.14 -3.10
N THR A 152 10.68 -13.46 -3.74
CA THR A 152 10.46 -12.09 -4.25
C THR A 152 9.25 -12.04 -5.20
N SER A 153 9.14 -13.03 -6.08
CA SER A 153 8.02 -13.14 -7.02
C SER A 153 6.68 -13.44 -6.34
N SER A 154 6.66 -14.23 -5.26
CA SER A 154 5.40 -14.66 -4.63
C SER A 154 4.68 -13.48 -3.96
N LEU A 155 5.42 -12.57 -3.32
CA LEU A 155 4.85 -11.37 -2.70
C LEU A 155 4.28 -10.39 -3.74
N GLU A 156 4.99 -10.22 -4.86
CA GLU A 156 4.61 -9.28 -5.92
C GLU A 156 3.44 -9.78 -6.78
N SER A 157 3.29 -11.10 -6.91
CA SER A 157 2.31 -11.73 -7.82
C SER A 157 1.20 -12.51 -7.12
N CYS A 158 1.17 -12.58 -5.78
CA CYS A 158 0.02 -13.12 -5.07
C CYS A 158 -1.26 -12.31 -5.33
N VAL A 159 -2.40 -12.99 -5.37
CA VAL A 159 -3.68 -12.37 -5.72
C VAL A 159 -4.75 -12.77 -4.70
N LEU A 160 -5.40 -11.78 -4.12
CA LEU A 160 -6.62 -11.95 -3.34
C LEU A 160 -7.83 -11.75 -4.26
N THR A 161 -8.72 -12.73 -4.32
CA THR A 161 -9.97 -12.64 -5.09
C THR A 161 -11.11 -12.07 -4.24
N ALA A 162 -12.18 -11.63 -4.91
CA ALA A 162 -13.32 -10.96 -4.25
C ALA A 162 -14.06 -11.86 -3.24
N ASP A 163 -13.95 -13.18 -3.37
CA ASP A 163 -14.48 -14.18 -2.44
C ASP A 163 -13.57 -14.42 -1.21
N GLY A 164 -12.43 -13.73 -1.11
CA GLY A 164 -11.47 -13.87 -0.02
C GLY A 164 -10.47 -15.02 -0.18
N THR A 165 -10.44 -15.71 -1.33
CA THR A 165 -9.40 -16.71 -1.62
C THR A 165 -8.07 -16.02 -1.95
N LEU A 166 -6.98 -16.44 -1.31
CA LEU A 166 -5.62 -15.99 -1.64
C LEU A 166 -4.91 -17.04 -2.51
N PHE A 167 -4.48 -16.63 -3.70
CA PHE A 167 -3.62 -17.41 -4.57
C PHE A 167 -2.16 -17.04 -4.34
N TRP A 168 -1.37 -18.03 -3.97
CA TRP A 168 0.04 -17.87 -3.61
C TRP A 168 0.94 -18.65 -4.57
N PRO A 169 1.74 -17.97 -5.41
CA PRO A 169 2.76 -18.63 -6.22
C PRO A 169 3.83 -19.26 -5.34
N LYS A 170 4.11 -20.55 -5.55
CA LYS A 170 5.19 -21.27 -4.89
C LYS A 170 5.82 -22.23 -5.88
N ASP A 171 7.13 -22.05 -6.12
CA ASP A 171 7.89 -22.84 -7.08
C ASP A 171 7.21 -22.84 -8.46
N ASP A 172 6.82 -24.01 -8.96
CA ASP A 172 6.14 -24.24 -10.24
C ASP A 172 4.60 -24.32 -10.11
N ARG A 173 4.04 -23.95 -8.95
CA ARG A 173 2.61 -24.14 -8.63
C ARG A 173 1.99 -22.88 -8.03
N VAL A 174 0.66 -22.89 -7.98
CA VAL A 174 -0.13 -21.88 -7.26
C VAL A 174 -0.92 -22.57 -6.18
N ILE A 175 -0.68 -22.17 -4.94
CA ILE A 175 -1.39 -22.65 -3.76
C ILE A 175 -2.65 -21.80 -3.57
N ARG A 176 -3.77 -22.46 -3.30
CA ARG A 176 -5.05 -21.80 -3.02
C ARG A 176 -5.34 -21.83 -1.52
N ILE A 177 -5.28 -20.67 -0.88
CA ILE A 177 -5.54 -20.50 0.55
C ILE A 177 -6.97 -19.97 0.72
N LYS A 178 -7.82 -20.77 1.37
CA LYS A 178 -9.21 -20.40 1.67
C LYS A 178 -9.36 -20.24 3.17
N CYS A 179 -9.74 -19.05 3.59
CA CYS A 179 -10.00 -18.71 4.98
C CYS A 179 -11.44 -18.22 5.11
N ASN A 180 -12.10 -18.52 6.22
CA ASN A 180 -13.35 -17.86 6.56
C ASN A 180 -13.04 -16.48 7.13
N LEU A 181 -12.97 -15.47 6.25
CA LEU A 181 -12.66 -14.08 6.60
C LEU A 181 -13.90 -13.29 7.08
N ASP A 182 -15.04 -13.97 7.28
CA ASP A 182 -16.27 -13.39 7.87
C ASP A 182 -16.35 -13.62 9.38
N PHE A 183 -15.58 -14.57 9.90
CA PHE A 183 -15.54 -14.86 11.33
C PHE A 183 -14.63 -13.84 12.04
N ALA A 184 -15.18 -12.67 12.38
CA ALA A 184 -14.61 -11.87 13.46
C ALA A 184 -14.82 -12.67 14.75
N ARG A 185 -13.76 -12.93 15.51
CA ARG A 185 -13.96 -13.55 16.83
C ARG A 185 -14.81 -12.60 17.66
N PRO A 186 -15.93 -13.06 18.26
CA PRO A 186 -16.59 -12.26 19.28
C PRO A 186 -15.55 -11.92 20.35
N VAL A 187 -15.42 -10.62 20.68
CA VAL A 187 -14.71 -10.22 21.88
C VAL A 187 -15.56 -10.76 23.03
N VAL A 188 -15.18 -11.91 23.57
CA VAL A 188 -15.81 -12.46 24.77
C VAL A 188 -15.36 -11.55 25.90
N GLY A 189 -16.23 -10.61 26.28
CA GLY A 189 -16.01 -9.77 27.47
C GLY A 189 -15.88 -10.68 28.68
N LEU A 190 -14.76 -10.57 29.39
CA LEU A 190 -14.60 -11.07 30.76
C LEU A 190 -15.12 -10.01 31.73
#